data_AF-A0A534GYM7-F1
#
_entry.id   AF-A0A534GYM7-F1
#
_cell.length_a   1.000
_cell.length_b   1.000
_cell.length_c   1.000
_cell.angle_alpha   90.00
_cell.angle_beta   90.00
_cell.angle_gamma   90.00
#
_symmetry.space_group_name_H-M   'P 1'
#
loop_
_entity.id
_entity.type
_entity.pdbx_description
1 polymer ?
#
loop_
_entity_poly.entity_id
_entity_poly.type
_entity_poly.pdbx_seq_one_letter_code
_entity_poly.pdbx_strand_id
1 'polypeptide(L)'
;MMTMTPQKNGSTNWAFDVVGTFTDSDVGVGRARFVLISFPYFDEARAAGKGTVNHFNVAVSDPKLAVTVSDAIDRRFANSSHETKTESLRELAQANVQRIGDFDFLLRAVVGAVLVALLFATTTMMIQSTRERTPELAVVKTLGFTDRAVFLLILCAGDAHPAVGGEIRTRTLDARRRRRDRSRVRGAGGTGERGRPGCACSEAEGGYGTGRPRRGMSFARQFVALLGISLSGFAQRISSVLTIVIGVTCAVAVLVSMLSMGTGARREALGNARDDRVVLSSLGAQGIFSSIPRDEADTVRNLPGIKKSSDGEPLVQFQSVVLIEARRRLTNRPIFFPLVGVTGAATAEFARDLHLTDGRTFHPGLYELMASNPCVRQFTGFETGAKRSIHATDWTVVGHFDQGDTQQCVVLTDAEILMSTYGSNRYTRVTAMLQSPGDYDALRRALEANPTLHLEVRHERESIENDFKGLNALLDFAAYFVGSIMAIGATLGAVNSLYSIVDSRRREIATLRAIGFDSAAIVASILFESILLALPGALLGVLLAWALFHRMSVSPFGFSFRLDVSLTLAAVGIAWALAMGLIGGILPALRAARVPVTTALRAG
;
A
#
# COMPACT_ATOMS: atom_id res chain seq x y z
N MET A 1 17.04 8.34 23.78
CA MET A 1 16.46 8.21 25.14
C MET A 1 17.33 8.85 26.22
N MET A 2 18.65 9.00 26.02
CA MET A 2 19.56 9.55 27.05
C MET A 2 19.40 11.05 27.35
N THR A 3 18.92 11.84 26.39
CA THR A 3 18.64 13.27 26.55
C THR A 3 17.58 13.59 27.62
N MET A 4 16.93 12.58 28.20
CA MET A 4 15.89 12.75 29.22
C MET A 4 16.27 12.21 30.61
N THR A 5 17.48 11.68 30.81
CA THR A 5 17.93 11.22 32.13
C THR A 5 18.75 12.33 32.80
N PRO A 6 18.24 13.01 33.84
CA PRO A 6 18.99 14.05 34.53
C PRO A 6 20.18 13.44 35.28
N GLN A 7 21.30 14.17 35.25
CA GLN A 7 22.45 13.90 36.12
C GLN A 7 22.13 14.30 37.57
N LYS A 8 22.96 13.86 38.52
CA LYS A 8 22.88 14.25 39.95
C LYS A 8 22.80 15.78 40.16
N ASN A 9 23.37 16.57 39.26
CA ASN A 9 23.35 18.04 39.30
C ASN A 9 22.07 18.65 38.69
N GLY A 10 21.08 17.84 38.30
CA GLY A 10 19.83 18.26 37.66
C GLY A 10 19.94 18.56 36.17
N SER A 11 21.15 18.55 35.60
CA SER A 11 21.38 18.80 34.17
C SER A 11 21.01 17.58 33.32
N THR A 12 20.31 17.79 32.21
CA THR A 12 20.07 16.78 31.16
C THR A 12 21.16 16.79 30.07
N ASN A 13 22.12 17.72 30.16
CA ASN A 13 23.24 17.83 29.23
C ASN A 13 24.36 16.88 29.60
N TRP A 14 24.52 15.82 28.82
CA TRP A 14 25.62 14.88 28.95
C TRP A 14 26.73 15.19 27.96
N ALA A 15 27.95 15.36 28.46
CA ALA A 15 29.15 15.49 27.63
C ALA A 15 29.86 14.14 27.54
N PHE A 16 30.15 13.70 26.32
CA PHE A 16 30.90 12.48 26.07
C PHE A 16 31.94 12.72 24.99
N ASP A 17 33.11 12.11 25.15
CA ASP A 17 34.08 11.99 24.08
C ASP A 17 33.66 10.85 23.15
N VAL A 18 33.57 11.15 21.86
CA VAL A 18 33.30 10.12 20.85
C VAL A 18 34.57 9.32 20.62
N VAL A 19 34.68 8.18 21.30
CA VAL A 19 35.88 7.31 21.24
C VAL A 19 35.92 6.40 20.01
N GLY A 20 34.81 6.24 19.28
CA GLY A 20 34.75 5.40 18.09
C GLY A 20 33.35 5.28 17.50
N THR A 21 33.26 4.61 16.35
CA THR A 21 32.01 4.32 15.63
C THR A 21 31.95 2.84 15.29
N PHE A 22 30.77 2.22 15.35
CA PHE A 22 30.55 0.81 15.02
C PHE A 22 29.49 0.67 13.92
N THR A 23 29.41 -0.50 13.30
CA THR A 23 28.37 -0.86 12.33
C THR A 23 27.35 -1.80 12.94
N ASP A 24 26.09 -1.73 12.48
CA ASP A 24 24.94 -2.46 13.02
C ASP A 24 25.14 -3.99 13.08
N SER A 25 25.98 -4.53 12.19
CA SER A 25 26.39 -5.95 12.19
C SER A 25 27.08 -6.38 13.48
N ASP A 26 27.70 -5.46 14.20
CA ASP A 26 28.60 -5.77 15.31
C ASP A 26 27.86 -5.95 16.64
N VAL A 27 26.61 -5.49 16.72
CA VAL A 27 25.85 -5.38 17.98
C VAL A 27 24.50 -6.09 17.93
N GLY A 28 24.02 -6.49 16.75
CA GLY A 28 22.78 -7.25 16.58
C GLY A 28 21.51 -6.48 16.96
N VAL A 29 21.59 -5.17 17.16
CA VAL A 29 20.49 -4.30 17.60
C VAL A 29 19.99 -3.53 16.38
N GLY A 30 19.27 -4.22 15.49
CA GLY A 30 18.99 -3.74 14.13
C GLY A 30 18.57 -2.26 13.99
N ARG A 31 19.10 -1.60 12.96
CA ARG A 31 18.79 -0.28 12.36
C ARG A 31 18.35 0.87 13.29
N ALA A 32 18.69 0.82 14.57
CA ALA A 32 18.51 1.95 15.47
C ALA A 32 19.77 2.85 15.41
N ARG A 33 19.58 4.17 15.49
CA ARG A 33 20.69 5.10 15.77
C ARG A 33 20.94 5.07 17.28
N PHE A 34 21.85 4.23 17.74
CA PHE A 34 22.21 4.13 19.16
C PHE A 34 23.65 4.57 19.41
N VAL A 35 23.88 5.06 20.62
CA VAL A 35 25.21 5.37 21.17
C VAL A 35 25.45 4.40 22.32
N LEU A 36 26.61 3.77 22.34
CA LEU A 36 27.04 2.93 23.45
C LEU A 36 27.92 3.74 24.38
N ILE A 37 27.69 3.57 25.67
CA ILE A 37 28.42 4.25 26.74
C ILE A 37 28.75 3.25 27.84
N SER A 38 29.74 3.58 28.66
CA SER A 38 30.03 2.81 29.86
C SER A 38 28.88 2.91 30.86
N PHE A 39 28.23 1.77 31.15
CA PHE A 39 27.13 1.72 32.12
C PHE A 39 27.55 2.16 33.53
N PRO A 40 28.69 1.75 34.10
CA PRO A 40 29.12 2.23 35.41
C PRO A 40 29.20 3.76 35.52
N TYR A 41 29.72 4.42 34.47
CA TYR A 41 29.80 5.88 34.42
C TYR A 41 28.41 6.52 34.37
N PHE A 42 27.53 5.99 33.52
CA PHE A 42 26.16 6.45 33.40
C PHE A 42 25.36 6.27 34.71
N ASP A 43 25.48 5.10 35.33
CA ASP A 43 24.79 4.76 36.57
C ASP A 43 25.25 5.62 37.75
N GLU A 44 26.54 5.94 37.81
CA GLU A 44 27.04 6.83 38.85
C GLU A 44 26.49 8.25 38.71
N ALA A 45 26.33 8.75 37.49
CA ALA A 45 25.97 10.13 37.21
C ALA A 45 24.46 10.39 37.19
N ARG A 46 23.61 9.40 36.88
CA ARG A 46 22.15 9.58 36.81
C ARG A 46 21.52 9.86 38.18
N ALA A 47 20.52 10.76 38.20
CA ALA A 47 19.82 11.15 39.42
C ALA A 47 18.78 10.12 39.90
N ALA A 48 18.19 9.34 38.98
CA ALA A 48 17.12 8.39 39.27
C ALA A 48 17.41 7.01 38.69
N GLY A 49 16.82 5.98 39.30
CA GLY A 49 16.97 4.59 38.88
C GLY A 49 18.36 4.03 39.11
N LYS A 50 19.16 4.59 40.02
CA LYS A 50 20.53 4.13 40.27
C LYS A 50 20.58 2.63 40.64
N GLY A 51 21.55 1.90 40.09
CA GLY A 51 21.70 0.46 40.28
C GLY A 51 20.71 -0.42 39.51
N THR A 52 19.80 0.15 38.69
CA THR A 52 18.85 -0.65 37.88
C THR A 52 19.28 -0.74 36.42
N VAL A 53 18.86 -1.79 35.71
CA VAL A 53 19.00 -1.88 34.26
C VAL A 53 17.66 -2.18 33.62
N ASN A 54 17.48 -1.79 32.36
CA ASN A 54 16.25 -2.07 31.63
C ASN A 54 16.23 -3.50 31.05
N HIS A 55 17.38 -4.02 30.62
CA HIS A 55 17.54 -5.38 30.14
C HIS A 55 18.99 -5.83 30.30
N PHE A 56 19.20 -7.14 30.36
CA PHE A 56 20.52 -7.76 30.26
C PHE A 56 20.56 -8.60 28.98
N ASN A 57 21.67 -8.53 28.25
CA ASN A 57 21.91 -9.44 27.13
C ASN A 57 22.77 -10.60 27.63
N VAL A 58 22.25 -11.82 27.57
CA VAL A 58 22.96 -13.03 27.99
C VAL A 58 23.31 -13.83 26.75
N ALA A 59 24.61 -13.99 26.49
CA ALA A 59 25.09 -14.88 25.44
C ALA A 59 25.11 -16.32 25.96
N VAL A 60 24.38 -17.20 25.29
CA VAL A 60 24.40 -18.64 25.56
C VAL A 60 25.44 -19.34 24.70
N SER A 61 26.14 -20.32 25.29
CA SER A 61 27.19 -21.11 24.61
C SER A 61 26.64 -22.04 23.53
N ASP A 62 25.40 -22.52 23.69
CA ASP A 62 24.66 -23.31 22.69
C ASP A 62 23.22 -22.76 22.58
N PRO A 63 22.72 -22.43 21.37
CA PRO A 63 21.34 -22.01 21.16
C PRO A 63 20.29 -22.97 21.74
N LYS A 64 20.58 -24.28 21.82
CA LYS A 64 19.66 -25.28 22.41
C LYS A 64 19.45 -25.09 23.91
N LEU A 65 20.39 -24.44 24.59
CA LEU A 65 20.29 -24.15 26.03
C LEU A 65 19.52 -22.86 26.32
N ALA A 66 19.14 -22.10 25.30
CA ALA A 66 18.46 -20.81 25.47
C ALA A 66 17.22 -20.92 26.36
N VAL A 67 16.34 -21.88 26.10
CA VAL A 67 15.10 -22.08 26.88
C VAL A 67 15.42 -22.43 28.34
N THR A 68 16.36 -23.36 28.57
CA THR A 68 16.76 -23.76 29.93
C THR A 68 17.37 -22.61 30.71
N VAL A 69 18.19 -21.79 30.06
CA VAL A 69 18.82 -20.61 30.69
C VAL A 69 17.78 -19.52 30.96
N SER A 70 16.86 -19.26 30.03
CA SER A 70 15.75 -18.32 30.23
C SER A 70 14.89 -18.70 31.44
N ASP A 71 14.47 -19.96 31.51
CA ASP A 71 13.69 -20.51 32.64
C ASP A 71 14.43 -20.36 33.98
N ALA A 72 15.74 -20.61 33.98
CA ALA A 72 16.55 -20.52 35.19
C ALA A 72 16.70 -19.06 35.67
N ILE A 73 16.84 -18.11 34.74
CA ILE A 73 16.88 -16.68 35.03
C ILE A 73 15.53 -16.25 35.60
N ASP A 74 14.43 -16.50 34.89
CA ASP A 74 13.10 -16.04 35.30
C ASP A 74 12.69 -16.62 36.65
N ARG A 75 12.96 -17.91 36.93
CA ARG A 75 12.74 -18.50 38.26
C ARG A 75 13.53 -17.81 39.38
N ARG A 76 14.72 -17.30 39.07
CA ARG A 76 15.56 -16.61 40.05
C ARG A 76 15.00 -15.22 40.39
N PHE A 77 14.33 -14.57 39.43
CA PHE A 77 13.71 -13.26 39.61
C PHE A 77 12.23 -13.31 39.96
N ALA A 78 11.58 -14.47 39.88
CA ALA A 78 10.14 -14.67 40.15
C ALA A 78 9.66 -14.14 41.51
N ASN A 79 10.53 -14.11 42.52
CA ASN A 79 10.21 -13.60 43.87
C ASN A 79 10.92 -12.28 44.19
N SER A 80 11.46 -11.58 43.20
CA SER A 80 12.12 -10.30 43.39
C SER A 80 11.14 -9.14 43.15
N SER A 81 11.46 -7.94 43.64
CA SER A 81 10.69 -6.73 43.33
C SER A 81 10.76 -6.29 41.87
N HIS A 82 11.56 -6.98 41.05
CA HIS A 82 11.79 -6.70 39.63
C HIS A 82 11.80 -8.02 38.86
N GLU A 83 10.64 -8.66 38.78
CA GLU A 83 10.46 -9.91 38.03
C GLU A 83 10.94 -9.74 36.58
N THR A 84 11.72 -10.70 36.09
CA THR A 84 12.22 -10.69 34.71
C THR A 84 11.42 -11.65 33.87
N LYS A 85 11.32 -11.31 32.58
CA LYS A 85 10.87 -12.23 31.54
C LYS A 85 11.97 -12.35 30.51
N THR A 86 12.53 -13.54 30.35
CA THR A 86 13.66 -13.79 29.46
C THR A 86 13.16 -14.38 28.14
N GLU A 87 13.37 -13.64 27.06
CA GLU A 87 12.98 -14.05 25.70
C GLU A 87 14.24 -14.06 24.82
N SER A 88 14.34 -15.00 23.87
CA SER A 88 15.50 -14.97 22.96
C SER A 88 15.43 -13.72 22.07
N LEU A 89 16.58 -13.13 21.71
CA LEU A 89 16.62 -11.96 20.80
C LEU A 89 15.90 -12.21 19.47
N ARG A 90 15.87 -13.47 19.01
CA ARG A 90 15.12 -13.88 17.82
C ARG A 90 13.61 -13.86 18.06
N GLU A 91 13.16 -14.37 19.20
CA GLU A 91 11.75 -14.34 19.60
C GLU A 91 11.29 -12.92 19.92
N LEU A 92 12.11 -12.11 20.59
CA LEU A 92 11.84 -10.68 20.83
C LEU A 92 11.76 -9.90 19.51
N ALA A 93 12.66 -10.16 18.56
CA ALA A 93 12.59 -9.58 17.22
C ALA A 93 11.33 -10.04 16.47
N GLN A 94 10.94 -11.31 16.57
CA GLN A 94 9.68 -11.82 16.01
C GLN A 94 8.45 -11.23 16.69
N ALA A 95 8.45 -11.11 18.02
CA ALA A 95 7.39 -10.52 18.81
C ALA A 95 7.27 -9.01 18.53
N ASN A 96 8.38 -8.30 18.35
CA ASN A 96 8.38 -6.89 17.95
C ASN A 96 7.86 -6.72 16.52
N VAL A 97 8.24 -7.59 15.58
CA VAL A 97 7.66 -7.60 14.22
C VAL A 97 6.16 -7.89 14.26
N GLN A 98 5.70 -8.79 15.13
CA GLN A 98 4.28 -9.08 15.35
C GLN A 98 3.54 -7.91 16.05
N ARG A 99 4.21 -7.15 16.92
CA ARG A 99 3.67 -5.95 17.61
C ARG A 99 3.50 -4.76 16.68
N ILE A 100 4.33 -4.64 15.64
CA ILE A 100 4.10 -3.63 14.59
C ILE A 100 2.78 -3.95 13.85
N GLY A 101 2.22 -5.15 14.05
CA GLY A 101 0.87 -5.62 13.76
C GLY A 101 0.76 -6.30 12.39
N ASP A 102 -0.45 -6.42 11.83
CA ASP A 102 -0.74 -7.42 10.79
C ASP A 102 -0.16 -7.11 9.39
N PHE A 103 1.17 -7.13 9.24
CA PHE A 103 1.86 -7.09 7.94
C PHE A 103 1.48 -8.27 7.05
N ASP A 104 1.11 -9.40 7.65
CA ASP A 104 0.68 -10.60 6.94
C ASP A 104 -0.58 -10.31 6.11
N PHE A 105 -1.50 -9.47 6.61
CA PHE A 105 -2.63 -8.96 5.83
C PHE A 105 -2.17 -8.13 4.63
N LEU A 106 -1.33 -7.10 4.83
CA LEU A 106 -0.90 -6.21 3.74
C LEU A 106 -0.10 -6.98 2.68
N LEU A 107 0.82 -7.85 3.10
CA LEU A 107 1.61 -8.68 2.21
C LEU A 107 0.74 -9.63 1.39
N ARG A 108 -0.21 -10.33 2.02
CA ARG A 108 -1.13 -11.23 1.29
C ARG A 108 -2.05 -10.48 0.36
N ALA A 109 -2.55 -9.31 0.76
CA ALA A 109 -3.38 -8.47 -0.10
C ALA A 109 -2.61 -8.03 -1.35
N VAL A 110 -1.37 -7.55 -1.18
CA VAL A 110 -0.50 -7.15 -2.29
C VAL A 110 -0.10 -8.33 -3.17
N VAL A 111 0.42 -9.41 -2.59
CA VAL A 111 0.85 -10.61 -3.33
C VAL A 111 -0.33 -11.25 -4.05
N GLY A 112 -1.49 -11.35 -3.39
CA GLY A 112 -2.72 -11.85 -3.99
C GLY A 112 -3.19 -10.99 -5.16
N ALA A 113 -3.19 -9.66 -5.01
CA ALA A 113 -3.55 -8.74 -6.08
C ALA A 113 -2.62 -8.85 -7.30
N VAL A 114 -1.30 -8.90 -7.05
CA VAL A 114 -0.28 -9.06 -8.10
C VAL A 114 -0.44 -10.42 -8.79
N LEU A 115 -0.63 -11.50 -8.03
CA LEU A 115 -0.83 -12.84 -8.57
C LEU A 115 -2.08 -12.90 -9.46
N VAL A 116 -3.20 -12.35 -9.00
CA VAL A 116 -4.44 -12.30 -9.78
C VAL A 116 -4.22 -11.51 -11.07
N ALA A 117 -3.59 -10.35 -11.01
CA ALA A 117 -3.29 -9.56 -12.21
C ALA A 117 -2.36 -10.30 -13.19
N LEU A 118 -1.34 -10.99 -12.69
CA LEU A 118 -0.44 -11.80 -13.52
C LEU A 118 -1.19 -12.96 -14.17
N LEU A 119 -2.00 -13.70 -13.42
CA LEU A 119 -2.81 -14.80 -13.93
C LEU A 119 -3.78 -14.34 -15.02
N PHE A 120 -4.43 -13.18 -14.82
CA PHE A 120 -5.31 -12.60 -15.84
C PHE A 120 -4.53 -12.16 -17.08
N ALA A 121 -3.39 -11.51 -16.91
CA ALA A 121 -2.55 -11.08 -18.03
C ALA A 121 -2.06 -12.27 -18.85
N THR A 122 -1.55 -13.32 -18.20
CA THR A 122 -1.05 -14.54 -18.88
C THR A 122 -2.19 -15.29 -19.56
N THR A 123 -3.33 -15.47 -18.89
CA THR A 123 -4.51 -16.11 -19.47
C THR A 123 -4.95 -15.39 -20.74
N THR A 124 -4.96 -14.05 -20.71
CA THR A 124 -5.42 -13.29 -21.86
C THR A 124 -4.43 -13.32 -23.01
N MET A 125 -3.13 -13.28 -22.73
CA MET A 125 -2.08 -13.51 -23.72
C MET A 125 -2.17 -14.91 -24.34
N MET A 126 -2.50 -15.93 -23.55
CA MET A 126 -2.67 -17.31 -24.03
C MET A 126 -3.91 -17.44 -24.92
N ILE A 127 -5.03 -16.78 -24.57
CA ILE A 127 -6.23 -16.71 -25.42
C ILE A 127 -5.90 -16.05 -26.77
N GLN A 128 -5.09 -14.99 -26.77
CA GLN A 128 -4.69 -14.33 -28.01
C GLN A 128 -3.75 -15.21 -28.86
N SER A 129 -2.73 -15.81 -28.23
CA SER A 129 -1.78 -16.72 -28.90
C SER A 129 -2.48 -17.92 -29.54
N THR A 130 -3.46 -18.50 -28.86
CA THR A 130 -4.25 -19.62 -29.40
C THR A 130 -5.15 -19.20 -30.57
N ARG A 131 -5.69 -17.96 -30.54
CA ARG A 131 -6.45 -17.39 -31.66
C ARG A 131 -5.57 -17.12 -32.89
N GLU A 132 -4.33 -16.67 -32.69
CA GLU A 132 -3.41 -16.43 -33.79
C GLU A 132 -2.96 -17.75 -34.46
N ARG A 133 -2.86 -18.84 -33.68
CA ARG A 133 -2.46 -20.17 -34.19
C ARG A 133 -3.63 -21.06 -34.64
N THR A 134 -4.87 -20.59 -34.57
CA THR A 134 -6.04 -21.42 -34.95
C THR A 134 -5.98 -21.96 -36.39
N PRO A 135 -5.52 -21.19 -37.40
CA PRO A 135 -5.37 -21.70 -38.76
C PRO A 135 -4.34 -22.84 -38.85
N GLU A 136 -3.23 -22.71 -38.13
CA GLU A 136 -2.17 -23.73 -38.09
C GLU A 136 -2.65 -25.00 -37.39
N LEU A 137 -3.40 -24.84 -36.28
CA LEU A 137 -4.02 -25.95 -35.56
C LEU A 137 -5.06 -26.67 -36.42
N ALA A 138 -5.80 -25.93 -37.26
CA ALA A 138 -6.73 -26.53 -38.23
C ALA A 138 -5.98 -27.39 -39.26
N VAL A 139 -4.85 -26.91 -39.79
CA VAL A 139 -3.99 -27.71 -40.69
C VAL A 139 -3.48 -28.98 -39.99
N VAL A 140 -3.04 -28.88 -38.73
CA VAL A 140 -2.58 -30.05 -37.96
C VAL A 140 -3.71 -31.07 -37.77
N LYS A 141 -4.95 -30.63 -37.51
CA LYS A 141 -6.12 -31.54 -37.47
C LYS A 141 -6.39 -32.20 -38.84
N THR A 142 -6.23 -31.47 -39.94
CA THR A 142 -6.39 -32.07 -41.29
C THR A 142 -5.31 -33.11 -41.62
N LEU A 143 -4.15 -33.05 -40.96
CA LEU A 143 -3.09 -34.04 -41.07
C LEU A 143 -3.31 -35.30 -40.19
N GLY A 144 -4.46 -35.39 -39.50
CA GLY A 144 -4.88 -36.59 -38.76
C GLY A 144 -4.52 -36.60 -37.28
N PHE A 145 -4.06 -35.48 -36.72
CA PHE A 145 -3.81 -35.37 -35.27
C PHE A 145 -5.13 -35.30 -34.49
N THR A 146 -5.22 -36.07 -33.41
CA THR A 146 -6.40 -36.09 -32.53
C THR A 146 -6.50 -34.83 -31.68
N ASP A 147 -7.72 -34.47 -31.26
CA ASP A 147 -7.97 -33.29 -30.41
C ASP A 147 -7.13 -33.28 -29.13
N ARG A 148 -6.84 -34.47 -28.56
CA ARG A 148 -5.97 -34.63 -27.39
C ARG A 148 -4.51 -34.30 -27.70
N ALA A 149 -4.00 -34.68 -28.87
CA ALA A 149 -2.63 -34.37 -29.29
C ALA A 149 -2.47 -32.87 -29.54
N VAL A 150 -3.46 -32.23 -30.16
CA VAL A 150 -3.47 -30.78 -30.39
C VAL A 150 -3.54 -30.01 -29.06
N PHE A 151 -4.38 -30.47 -28.12
CA PHE A 151 -4.48 -29.88 -26.78
C PHE A 151 -3.17 -29.97 -25.98
N LEU A 152 -2.51 -31.14 -25.99
CA LEU A 152 -1.20 -31.33 -25.38
C LEU A 152 -0.12 -30.43 -26.02
N LEU A 153 -0.17 -30.22 -27.34
CA LEU A 153 0.76 -29.34 -28.05
C LEU A 153 0.61 -27.86 -27.63
N ILE A 154 -0.62 -27.41 -27.34
CA ILE A 154 -0.89 -26.05 -26.84
C ILE A 154 -0.40 -25.89 -25.40
N LEU A 155 -0.60 -26.88 -24.53
CA LEU A 155 -0.13 -26.86 -23.15
C LEU A 155 1.41 -26.87 -23.07
N CYS A 156 2.07 -27.76 -23.81
CA CYS A 156 3.53 -27.84 -23.84
C CYS A 156 4.20 -26.62 -24.48
N ALA A 157 3.48 -25.81 -25.26
CA ALA A 157 4.00 -24.56 -25.81
C ALA A 157 4.08 -23.43 -24.74
N GLY A 158 3.37 -23.57 -23.62
CA GLY A 158 3.46 -22.67 -22.47
C GLY A 158 4.67 -22.95 -21.56
N ASP A 159 5.14 -24.20 -21.54
CA ASP A 159 6.32 -24.60 -20.78
C ASP A 159 7.56 -24.49 -21.66
N ALA A 160 8.34 -23.43 -21.48
CA ALA A 160 9.68 -23.31 -22.06
C ALA A 160 10.65 -24.30 -21.37
N HIS A 161 10.50 -25.60 -21.61
CA HIS A 161 11.51 -26.61 -21.28
C HIS A 161 12.27 -26.99 -22.57
N PRO A 162 13.61 -26.81 -22.64
CA PRO A 162 14.37 -26.95 -23.89
C PRO A 162 14.54 -28.40 -24.41
N ALA A 163 13.79 -29.36 -23.87
CA ALA A 163 13.99 -30.79 -24.17
C ALA A 163 13.18 -31.30 -25.38
N VAL A 164 12.07 -30.66 -25.76
CA VAL A 164 11.15 -31.22 -26.78
C VAL A 164 11.45 -30.71 -28.21
N GLY A 165 12.33 -29.71 -28.35
CA GLY A 165 12.78 -29.19 -29.66
C GLY A 165 13.70 -30.14 -30.44
N GLY A 166 14.18 -31.23 -29.82
CA GLY A 166 15.14 -32.16 -30.42
C GLY A 166 14.53 -33.19 -31.37
N GLU A 167 13.26 -33.55 -31.20
CA GLU A 167 12.73 -34.80 -31.79
C GLU A 167 11.93 -34.61 -33.08
N ILE A 168 11.48 -33.39 -33.38
CA ILE A 168 10.73 -33.08 -34.61
C ILE A 168 11.67 -32.63 -35.76
N ARG A 169 12.91 -32.20 -35.43
CA ARG A 169 13.90 -31.77 -36.42
C ARG A 169 14.54 -32.93 -37.19
N THR A 170 14.46 -34.16 -36.67
CA THR A 170 15.05 -35.35 -37.32
C THR A 170 14.11 -36.04 -38.32
N ARG A 171 12.77 -35.92 -38.18
CA ARG A 171 11.82 -36.56 -39.12
C ARG A 171 11.46 -35.74 -40.35
N THR A 172 11.61 -34.42 -40.32
CA THR A 172 11.31 -33.55 -41.48
C THR A 172 12.47 -33.41 -42.48
N LEU A 173 13.71 -33.74 -42.08
CA LEU A 173 14.87 -33.73 -42.98
C LEU A 173 14.97 -34.99 -43.85
N ASP A 174 14.36 -36.11 -43.44
CA ASP A 174 14.41 -37.37 -44.21
C ASP A 174 13.42 -37.40 -45.39
N ALA A 175 12.30 -36.66 -45.29
CA ALA A 175 11.32 -36.54 -46.38
C ALA A 175 11.81 -35.64 -47.53
N ARG A 176 12.73 -34.70 -47.28
CA ARG A 176 13.31 -33.82 -48.31
C ARG A 176 14.47 -34.46 -49.08
N ARG A 177 15.17 -35.45 -48.53
CA ARG A 177 16.23 -36.19 -49.25
C ARG A 177 15.66 -37.17 -50.29
N ARG A 178 14.49 -37.79 -50.06
CA ARG A 178 13.88 -38.72 -51.03
C ARG A 178 13.20 -38.07 -52.25
N ARG A 179 12.94 -36.76 -52.22
CA ARG A 179 12.36 -36.02 -53.37
C ARG A 179 13.39 -35.38 -54.29
N ARG A 180 14.67 -35.32 -53.90
CA ARG A 180 15.76 -34.72 -54.70
C ARG A 180 16.46 -35.72 -55.63
N ASP A 181 16.18 -37.01 -55.50
CA ASP A 181 16.81 -38.09 -56.28
C ASP A 181 15.96 -38.59 -57.48
N ARG A 182 14.78 -37.99 -57.73
CA ARG A 182 13.88 -38.44 -58.80
C ARG A 182 13.72 -37.48 -59.99
N SER A 183 14.43 -36.36 -60.03
CA SER A 183 14.36 -35.40 -61.14
C SER A 183 15.67 -35.20 -61.91
N ARG A 184 16.61 -36.14 -61.78
CA ARG A 184 17.92 -36.09 -62.46
C ARG A 184 18.11 -37.17 -63.53
N VAL A 185 17.09 -37.45 -64.34
CA VAL A 185 17.28 -38.16 -65.62
C VAL A 185 16.27 -37.62 -66.65
N ARG A 186 16.71 -36.63 -67.44
CA ARG A 186 16.39 -36.41 -68.86
C ARG A 186 16.86 -35.00 -69.23
N GLY A 187 18.14 -34.91 -69.60
CA GLY A 187 18.69 -33.80 -70.37
C GLY A 187 19.02 -34.30 -71.76
N ALA A 188 18.33 -33.75 -72.76
CA ALA A 188 18.69 -33.67 -74.18
C ALA A 188 17.66 -32.68 -74.74
N GLY A 189 18.00 -31.44 -75.10
CA GLY A 189 18.94 -31.04 -76.13
C GLY A 189 18.11 -30.19 -77.10
N GLY A 190 18.55 -28.98 -77.46
CA GLY A 190 17.77 -28.14 -78.38
C GLY A 190 18.06 -26.66 -78.29
N THR A 191 19.02 -26.25 -79.10
CA THR A 191 19.39 -24.91 -79.54
C THR A 191 18.22 -24.09 -80.13
N GLY A 192 18.32 -22.76 -80.06
CA GLY A 192 17.93 -21.91 -81.18
C GLY A 192 16.89 -20.83 -80.93
N GLU A 193 17.39 -19.59 -81.04
CA GLU A 193 16.83 -18.54 -81.90
C GLU A 193 15.70 -17.60 -81.45
N ARG A 194 16.06 -16.31 -81.63
CA ARG A 194 15.32 -15.18 -82.22
C ARG A 194 14.22 -14.53 -81.39
N GLY A 195 14.37 -13.21 -81.30
CA GLY A 195 13.46 -12.33 -80.60
C GLY A 195 12.31 -11.80 -81.46
N ARG A 196 11.57 -10.87 -80.86
CA ARG A 196 10.81 -9.76 -81.48
C ARG A 196 10.05 -8.99 -80.38
N PRO A 197 9.55 -7.77 -80.65
CA PRO A 197 9.80 -6.60 -79.80
C PRO A 197 8.53 -5.96 -79.21
N GLY A 198 8.76 -4.98 -78.32
CA GLY A 198 8.05 -3.70 -78.24
C GLY A 198 6.51 -3.69 -78.20
N CYS A 199 5.96 -3.36 -77.04
CA CYS A 199 4.70 -2.62 -76.98
C CYS A 199 4.99 -1.19 -76.53
N ALA A 200 4.79 -0.27 -77.47
CA ALA A 200 4.86 1.16 -77.29
C ALA A 200 3.76 1.65 -76.33
N CYS A 201 4.13 2.53 -75.39
CA CYS A 201 3.18 3.38 -74.70
C CYS A 201 2.87 4.56 -75.62
N SER A 202 1.62 4.72 -76.04
CA SER A 202 1.16 5.95 -76.69
C SER A 202 0.88 7.00 -75.62
N GLU A 203 1.56 8.13 -75.75
CA GLU A 203 1.21 9.39 -75.10
C GLU A 203 -0.20 9.82 -75.53
N ALA A 204 -1.07 10.07 -74.55
CA ALA A 204 -2.31 10.80 -74.74
C ALA A 204 -2.22 12.04 -73.84
N GLU A 205 -1.83 13.16 -74.45
CA GLU A 205 -1.97 14.49 -73.88
C GLU A 205 -3.45 14.81 -73.66
N GLY A 206 -3.82 15.17 -72.43
CA GLY A 206 -5.20 15.48 -72.05
C GLY A 206 -5.26 16.48 -70.91
N GLY A 207 -5.26 17.76 -71.27
CA GLY A 207 -5.96 18.87 -70.60
C GLY A 207 -5.80 19.03 -69.09
N TYR A 208 -4.94 19.97 -68.67
CA TYR A 208 -4.97 20.58 -67.34
C TYR A 208 -6.25 21.41 -67.15
N GLY A 209 -7.27 20.80 -66.55
CA GLY A 209 -8.38 21.51 -65.92
C GLY A 209 -7.99 21.99 -64.52
N THR A 210 -7.97 23.31 -64.31
CA THR A 210 -7.76 23.96 -63.01
C THR A 210 -8.91 23.62 -62.06
N GLY A 211 -8.78 22.51 -61.35
CA GLY A 211 -9.68 22.13 -60.26
C GLY A 211 -9.46 23.05 -59.05
N ARG A 212 -10.54 23.71 -58.61
CA ARG A 212 -10.63 24.41 -57.32
C ARG A 212 -9.97 23.56 -56.22
N PRO A 213 -9.25 24.16 -55.24
CA PRO A 213 -8.71 23.39 -54.12
C PRO A 213 -9.87 22.71 -53.41
N ARG A 214 -9.97 21.38 -53.55
CA ARG A 214 -10.85 20.58 -52.70
C ARG A 214 -10.45 20.90 -51.27
N ARG A 215 -11.32 21.60 -50.52
CA ARG A 215 -11.19 21.76 -49.07
C ARG A 215 -11.14 20.34 -48.50
N GLY A 216 -9.93 19.84 -48.25
CA GLY A 216 -9.73 18.59 -47.54
C GLY A 216 -10.50 18.66 -46.22
N MET A 217 -11.06 17.53 -45.77
CA MET A 217 -11.74 17.48 -44.47
C MET A 217 -10.81 18.06 -43.40
N SER A 218 -11.32 18.96 -42.57
CA SER A 218 -10.56 19.48 -41.44
C SER A 218 -10.15 18.35 -40.51
N PHE A 219 -9.01 18.51 -39.82
CA PHE A 219 -8.50 17.55 -38.85
C PHE A 219 -9.58 17.03 -37.89
N ALA A 220 -10.41 17.94 -37.37
CA ALA A 220 -11.52 17.60 -36.47
C ALA A 220 -12.56 16.66 -37.11
N ARG A 221 -12.92 16.88 -38.39
CA ARG A 221 -13.86 16.02 -39.11
C ARG A 221 -13.24 14.65 -39.42
N GLN A 222 -11.96 14.61 -39.78
CA GLN A 222 -11.24 13.36 -39.99
C GLN A 222 -11.18 12.54 -38.69
N PHE A 223 -10.83 13.18 -37.57
CA PHE A 223 -10.78 12.56 -36.25
C PHE A 223 -12.14 11.98 -35.82
N VAL A 224 -13.22 12.76 -35.91
CA VAL A 224 -14.57 12.31 -35.52
C VAL A 224 -15.04 11.13 -36.39
N ALA A 225 -14.78 11.17 -37.70
CA ALA A 225 -15.13 10.08 -38.59
C ALA A 225 -14.38 8.77 -38.24
N LEU A 226 -13.08 8.87 -37.99
CA LEU A 226 -12.25 7.73 -37.58
C LEU A 226 -12.70 7.15 -36.24
N LEU A 227 -13.02 8.01 -35.28
CA LEU A 227 -13.47 7.59 -33.95
C LEU A 227 -14.83 6.88 -34.01
N GLY A 228 -15.77 7.40 -34.81
CA GLY A 228 -17.09 6.80 -35.01
C GLY A 228 -17.02 5.40 -35.62
N ILE A 229 -16.16 5.21 -36.64
CA ILE A 229 -15.89 3.90 -37.23
C ILE A 229 -15.33 2.95 -36.16
N SER A 230 -14.38 3.44 -35.37
CA SER A 230 -13.72 2.60 -34.37
C SER A 230 -14.67 2.09 -33.28
N LEU A 231 -15.49 2.98 -32.73
CA LEU A 231 -16.51 2.70 -31.71
C LEU A 231 -17.53 1.65 -32.17
N SER A 232 -17.96 1.72 -33.43
CA SER A 232 -18.94 0.78 -34.00
C SER A 232 -18.44 -0.68 -34.05
N GLY A 233 -17.12 -0.89 -34.08
CA GLY A 233 -16.52 -2.21 -34.17
C GLY A 233 -16.17 -2.88 -32.84
N PHE A 234 -16.50 -2.27 -31.68
CA PHE A 234 -16.13 -2.83 -30.38
C PHE A 234 -16.81 -4.18 -30.07
N ALA A 235 -18.06 -4.36 -30.51
CA ALA A 235 -18.80 -5.61 -30.27
C ALA A 235 -18.11 -6.83 -30.90
N GLN A 236 -17.43 -6.65 -32.03
CA GLN A 236 -16.70 -7.72 -32.73
C GLN A 236 -15.37 -8.07 -32.04
N ARG A 237 -14.94 -7.27 -31.05
CA ARG A 237 -13.58 -7.30 -30.45
C ARG A 237 -13.63 -7.40 -28.93
N ILE A 238 -14.69 -8.01 -28.42
CA ILE A 238 -15.01 -8.02 -26.99
C ILE A 238 -13.84 -8.56 -26.15
N SER A 239 -13.09 -9.53 -26.65
CA SER A 239 -12.00 -10.15 -25.89
C SER A 239 -10.81 -9.22 -25.66
N SER A 240 -10.39 -8.46 -26.68
CA SER A 240 -9.29 -7.49 -26.56
C SER A 240 -9.69 -6.27 -25.71
N VAL A 241 -10.95 -5.83 -25.85
CA VAL A 241 -11.53 -4.78 -24.99
C VAL A 241 -11.57 -5.24 -23.54
N LEU A 242 -12.03 -6.47 -23.29
CA LEU A 242 -12.11 -7.05 -21.96
C LEU A 242 -10.73 -7.15 -21.29
N THR A 243 -9.67 -7.47 -22.05
CA THR A 243 -8.28 -7.48 -21.54
C THR A 243 -7.88 -6.13 -20.96
N ILE A 244 -8.11 -5.05 -21.73
CA ILE A 244 -7.76 -3.68 -21.34
C ILE A 244 -8.56 -3.29 -20.11
N VAL A 245 -9.88 -3.50 -20.15
CA VAL A 245 -10.79 -3.12 -19.08
C VAL A 245 -10.45 -3.85 -17.79
N ILE A 246 -10.26 -5.18 -17.80
CA ILE A 246 -9.92 -5.95 -16.59
C ILE A 246 -8.54 -5.55 -16.05
N GLY A 247 -7.53 -5.44 -16.92
CA GLY A 247 -6.17 -5.07 -16.49
C GLY A 247 -6.15 -3.70 -15.80
N VAL A 248 -6.80 -2.70 -16.40
CA VAL A 248 -6.93 -1.35 -15.81
C VAL A 248 -7.78 -1.38 -14.54
N THR A 249 -8.89 -2.15 -14.52
CA THR A 249 -9.76 -2.32 -13.34
C THR A 249 -8.97 -2.81 -12.14
N CYS A 250 -8.19 -3.89 -12.30
CA CYS A 250 -7.40 -4.45 -11.21
C CYS A 250 -6.33 -3.46 -10.71
N ALA A 251 -5.60 -2.82 -11.62
CA ALA A 251 -4.57 -1.84 -11.26
C ALA A 251 -5.15 -0.65 -10.47
N VAL A 252 -6.27 -0.10 -10.92
CA VAL A 252 -6.93 1.04 -10.27
C VAL A 252 -7.56 0.62 -8.94
N ALA A 253 -8.25 -0.52 -8.89
CA ALA A 253 -8.90 -0.99 -7.66
C ALA A 253 -7.88 -1.17 -6.52
N VAL A 254 -6.73 -1.78 -6.79
CA VAL A 254 -5.68 -2.01 -5.79
C VAL A 254 -5.04 -0.70 -5.35
N LEU A 255 -4.69 0.18 -6.30
CA LEU A 255 -4.09 1.48 -6.00
C LEU A 255 -5.02 2.32 -5.12
N VAL A 256 -6.28 2.47 -5.51
CA VAL A 256 -7.28 3.27 -4.77
C VAL A 256 -7.56 2.67 -3.39
N SER A 257 -7.62 1.33 -3.28
CA SER A 257 -7.88 0.65 -2.00
C SER A 257 -6.71 0.78 -1.02
N MET A 258 -5.46 0.77 -1.49
CA MET A 258 -4.31 1.01 -0.62
C MET A 258 -4.24 2.47 -0.16
N LEU A 259 -4.45 3.43 -1.06
CA LEU A 259 -4.45 4.87 -0.71
C LEU A 259 -5.62 5.25 0.23
N SER A 260 -6.77 4.56 0.11
CA SER A 260 -7.91 4.80 1.01
C SER A 260 -7.64 4.37 2.45
N MET A 261 -6.68 3.46 2.67
CA MET A 261 -6.29 3.01 4.00
C MET A 261 -5.57 4.10 4.80
N GLY A 262 -4.60 4.78 4.20
CA GLY A 262 -3.89 5.88 4.86
C GLY A 262 -4.77 7.12 5.05
N THR A 263 -5.52 7.48 4.01
CA THR A 263 -6.40 8.67 4.06
C THR A 263 -7.62 8.49 4.95
N GLY A 264 -8.24 7.30 4.96
CA GLY A 264 -9.40 6.98 5.81
C GLY A 264 -9.05 7.03 7.29
N ALA A 265 -7.94 6.39 7.69
CA ALA A 265 -7.40 6.45 9.05
C ALA A 265 -7.17 7.89 9.53
N ARG A 266 -6.47 8.68 8.71
CA ARG A 266 -6.19 10.09 9.00
C ARG A 266 -7.48 10.91 9.12
N ARG A 267 -8.44 10.71 8.21
CA ARG A 267 -9.69 11.48 8.17
C ARG A 267 -10.58 11.18 9.37
N GLU A 268 -10.66 9.91 9.76
CA GLU A 268 -11.37 9.47 10.96
C GLU A 268 -10.77 10.12 12.22
N ALA A 269 -9.44 10.08 12.37
CA ALA A 269 -8.77 10.69 13.50
C ALA A 269 -8.95 12.23 13.55
N LEU A 270 -8.88 12.91 12.40
CA LEU A 270 -9.06 14.36 12.31
C LEU A 270 -10.51 14.81 12.50
N GLY A 271 -11.50 13.93 12.27
CA GLY A 271 -12.92 14.25 12.44
C GLY A 271 -13.31 14.61 13.87
N ASN A 272 -12.57 14.08 14.85
CA ASN A 272 -12.78 14.31 16.28
C ASN A 272 -11.84 15.38 16.87
N ALA A 273 -10.93 15.95 16.07
CA ALA A 273 -9.96 16.93 16.54
C ALA A 273 -10.62 18.28 16.84
N ARG A 274 -10.22 18.93 17.93
CA ARG A 274 -10.73 20.25 18.33
C ARG A 274 -9.64 21.31 18.28
N ASP A 275 -10.02 22.52 17.88
CA ASP A 275 -9.09 23.65 17.77
C ASP A 275 -8.71 24.26 19.13
N ASP A 276 -9.53 24.03 20.17
CA ASP A 276 -9.29 24.47 21.55
C ASP A 276 -8.42 23.49 22.37
N ARG A 277 -7.95 22.40 21.75
CA ARG A 277 -7.09 21.40 22.40
C ARG A 277 -5.67 21.45 21.87
N VAL A 278 -4.74 21.33 22.81
CA VAL A 278 -3.31 21.22 22.53
C VAL A 278 -2.76 19.95 23.14
N VAL A 279 -1.81 19.36 22.43
CA VAL A 279 -1.10 18.17 22.84
C VAL A 279 0.34 18.56 23.15
N LEU A 280 0.79 18.21 24.35
CA LEU A 280 2.17 18.30 24.76
C LEU A 280 2.80 16.91 24.73
N SER A 281 3.95 16.83 24.07
CA SER A 281 4.79 15.63 23.99
C SER A 281 6.21 15.98 24.38
N SER A 282 7.01 14.98 24.73
CA SER A 282 8.47 15.14 24.81
C SER A 282 9.00 15.74 23.50
N LEU A 283 9.98 16.63 23.59
CA LEU A 283 10.64 17.24 22.44
C LEU A 283 11.15 16.16 21.47
N GLY A 284 10.74 16.25 20.20
CA GLY A 284 11.15 15.32 19.15
C GLY A 284 10.53 13.92 19.24
N ALA A 285 9.55 13.71 20.11
CA ALA A 285 8.82 12.45 20.17
C ALA A 285 7.91 12.26 18.94
N GLN A 286 7.66 11.01 18.57
CA GLN A 286 6.74 10.66 17.49
C GLN A 286 5.72 9.63 17.97
N GLY A 287 4.43 9.86 17.67
CA GLY A 287 3.35 8.96 18.01
C GLY A 287 3.23 8.73 19.51
N ILE A 288 3.18 7.46 19.90
CA ILE A 288 3.06 7.02 21.29
C ILE A 288 4.40 6.99 22.05
N PHE A 289 5.53 7.27 21.39
CA PHE A 289 6.88 7.17 21.96
C PHE A 289 7.35 8.44 22.69
N SER A 290 6.43 9.13 23.36
CA SER A 290 6.74 10.26 24.23
C SER A 290 6.83 9.80 25.68
N SER A 291 7.63 10.50 26.48
CA SER A 291 7.91 10.07 27.83
C SER A 291 8.20 11.27 28.72
N ILE A 292 7.19 11.67 29.48
CA ILE A 292 7.10 12.92 30.24
C ILE A 292 7.14 12.55 31.72
N PRO A 293 8.18 12.99 32.47
CA PRO A 293 8.22 12.84 33.93
C PRO A 293 7.01 13.46 34.61
N ARG A 294 6.60 12.91 35.75
CA ARG A 294 5.46 13.42 36.53
C ARG A 294 5.64 14.88 36.94
N ASP A 295 6.84 15.27 37.36
CA ASP A 295 7.18 16.63 37.78
C ASP A 295 7.07 17.65 36.64
N GLU A 296 7.53 17.29 35.44
CA GLU A 296 7.33 18.12 34.24
C GLU A 296 5.84 18.23 33.90
N ALA A 297 5.11 17.11 33.95
CA ALA A 297 3.67 17.05 33.70
C ALA A 297 2.87 17.92 34.69
N ASP A 298 3.15 17.84 35.99
CA ASP A 298 2.45 18.64 37.00
C ASP A 298 2.74 20.13 36.87
N THR A 299 3.93 20.50 36.36
CA THR A 299 4.26 21.89 36.03
C THR A 299 3.36 22.45 34.93
N VAL A 300 2.93 21.62 33.96
CA VAL A 300 2.04 22.03 32.86
C VAL A 300 0.75 22.64 33.39
N ARG A 301 0.18 22.11 34.48
CA ARG A 301 -1.09 22.59 35.07
C ARG A 301 -1.08 24.09 35.41
N ASN A 302 0.10 24.63 35.69
CA ASN A 302 0.27 26.01 36.15
C ASN A 302 0.65 26.98 35.02
N LEU A 303 0.75 26.52 33.79
CA LEU A 303 1.13 27.36 32.66
C LEU A 303 -0.01 28.30 32.23
N PRO A 304 0.33 29.50 31.72
CA PRO A 304 -0.67 30.45 31.22
C PRO A 304 -1.39 29.92 29.97
N GLY A 305 -2.63 30.36 29.78
CA GLY A 305 -3.44 30.01 28.60
C GLY A 305 -4.26 28.72 28.75
N ILE A 306 -4.03 27.93 29.80
CA ILE A 306 -4.82 26.73 30.10
C ILE A 306 -6.17 27.13 30.70
N LYS A 307 -7.24 26.59 30.12
CA LYS A 307 -8.61 26.76 30.59
C LYS A 307 -8.78 26.12 31.96
N LYS A 308 -9.52 26.79 32.84
CA LYS A 308 -9.91 26.27 34.15
C LYS A 308 -11.38 25.86 34.15
N SER A 309 -11.70 24.82 34.90
CA SER A 309 -13.08 24.38 35.16
C SER A 309 -13.83 25.42 36.01
N SER A 310 -15.15 25.22 36.20
CA SER A 310 -15.97 26.03 37.12
C SER A 310 -15.41 26.05 38.54
N ASP A 311 -14.73 24.96 38.93
CA ASP A 311 -14.17 24.78 40.28
C ASP A 311 -12.75 25.36 40.41
N GLY A 312 -12.22 25.99 39.35
CA GLY A 312 -10.90 26.62 39.34
C GLY A 312 -9.74 25.67 39.00
N GLU A 313 -9.99 24.38 38.85
CA GLU A 313 -9.01 23.37 38.46
C GLU A 313 -8.62 23.47 36.97
N PRO A 314 -7.32 23.36 36.62
CA PRO A 314 -6.87 23.42 35.23
C PRO A 314 -7.28 22.18 34.44
N LEU A 315 -7.81 22.39 33.23
CA LEU A 315 -8.27 21.34 32.32
C LEU A 315 -7.11 20.71 31.56
N VAL A 316 -6.37 19.85 32.28
CA VAL A 316 -5.25 19.09 31.75
C VAL A 316 -5.47 17.61 32.02
N GLN A 317 -5.42 16.81 30.96
CA GLN A 317 -5.51 15.36 31.01
C GLN A 317 -4.12 14.76 30.78
N PHE A 318 -3.66 13.96 31.75
CA PHE A 318 -2.43 13.19 31.63
C PHE A 318 -2.76 11.79 31.17
N GLN A 319 -1.99 11.30 30.21
CA GLN A 319 -2.24 10.03 29.57
C GLN A 319 -0.98 9.17 29.56
N SER A 320 -1.13 7.90 29.90
CA SER A 320 -0.15 6.86 29.68
C SER A 320 -0.74 5.79 28.77
N VAL A 321 0.05 5.30 27.81
CA VAL A 321 -0.43 4.32 26.82
C VAL A 321 0.49 3.11 26.85
N VAL A 322 -0.13 1.94 26.98
CA VAL A 322 0.54 0.65 26.82
C VAL A 322 -0.23 -0.18 25.81
N LEU A 323 0.43 -1.12 25.15
CA LEU A 323 -0.24 -2.04 24.24
C LEU A 323 -0.61 -3.31 24.99
N ILE A 324 -1.88 -3.71 24.92
CA ILE A 324 -2.36 -4.97 25.49
C ILE A 324 -2.81 -5.91 24.38
N GLU A 325 -2.70 -7.20 24.63
CA GLU A 325 -3.13 -8.25 23.70
C GLU A 325 -4.60 -8.63 23.96
N ALA A 326 -5.38 -8.78 22.88
CA ALA A 326 -6.64 -9.51 22.93
C ALA A 326 -6.85 -10.36 21.69
N ARG A 327 -7.78 -11.31 21.78
CA ARG A 327 -8.12 -12.20 20.69
C ARG A 327 -9.32 -11.68 19.91
N ARG A 328 -9.18 -11.66 18.59
CA ARG A 328 -10.27 -11.25 17.69
C ARG A 328 -11.38 -12.29 17.72
N ARG A 329 -12.64 -11.86 17.86
CA ARG A 329 -13.80 -12.74 18.01
C ARG A 329 -14.02 -13.70 16.83
N LEU A 330 -13.76 -13.23 15.59
CA LEU A 330 -13.97 -14.02 14.36
C LEU A 330 -12.82 -14.99 14.03
N THR A 331 -11.57 -14.56 14.23
CA THR A 331 -10.39 -15.31 13.75
C THR A 331 -9.59 -15.95 14.89
N ASN A 332 -9.91 -15.63 16.15
CA ASN A 332 -9.18 -16.03 17.35
C ASN A 332 -7.67 -15.67 17.32
N ARG A 333 -7.26 -14.75 16.44
CA ARG A 333 -5.88 -14.27 16.34
C ARG A 333 -5.60 -13.24 17.43
N PRO A 334 -4.42 -13.27 18.07
CA PRO A 334 -4.00 -12.23 19.00
C PRO A 334 -3.66 -10.94 18.24
N ILE A 335 -4.13 -9.81 18.76
CA ILE A 335 -3.87 -8.47 18.22
C ILE A 335 -3.57 -7.55 19.41
N PHE A 336 -2.56 -6.71 19.24
CA PHE A 336 -2.22 -5.65 20.18
C PHE A 336 -2.98 -4.38 19.85
N PHE A 337 -3.53 -3.70 20.86
CA PHE A 337 -4.20 -2.41 20.71
C PHE A 337 -3.98 -1.58 21.99
N PRO A 338 -4.24 -0.26 21.98
CA PRO A 338 -3.86 0.61 23.09
C PRO A 338 -4.81 0.47 24.29
N LEU A 339 -4.23 0.18 25.46
CA LEU A 339 -4.79 0.48 26.77
C LEU A 339 -4.29 1.84 27.21
N VAL A 340 -5.23 2.73 27.48
CA VAL A 340 -5.00 4.14 27.70
C VAL A 340 -5.40 4.50 29.12
N GLY A 341 -4.41 4.81 29.96
CA GLY A 341 -4.62 5.34 31.28
C GLY A 341 -4.78 6.85 31.22
N VAL A 342 -5.85 7.40 31.80
CA VAL A 342 -6.11 8.83 31.91
C VAL A 342 -6.36 9.25 33.36
N THR A 343 -6.01 10.49 33.71
CA THR A 343 -6.26 11.00 35.07
C THR A 343 -7.72 11.41 35.29
N GLY A 344 -8.33 10.87 36.35
CA GLY A 344 -9.77 10.95 36.67
C GLY A 344 -10.42 12.35 36.68
N ALA A 345 -9.78 13.36 37.26
CA ALA A 345 -10.40 14.68 37.50
C ALA A 345 -10.72 15.46 36.21
N ALA A 346 -9.93 15.30 35.15
CA ALA A 346 -10.17 15.95 33.86
C ALA A 346 -11.07 15.11 32.93
N THR A 347 -11.31 13.85 33.27
CA THR A 347 -11.99 12.92 32.37
C THR A 347 -13.38 13.40 32.04
N ALA A 348 -14.18 13.92 32.97
CA ALA A 348 -15.56 14.33 32.68
C ALA A 348 -15.68 15.46 31.63
N GLU A 349 -14.76 16.43 31.63
CA GLU A 349 -14.77 17.53 30.66
C GLU A 349 -14.17 17.13 29.31
N PHE A 350 -13.11 16.30 29.31
CA PHE A 350 -12.57 15.69 28.09
C PHE A 350 -13.50 14.59 27.52
N ALA A 351 -14.32 13.97 28.37
CA ALA A 351 -15.30 12.94 28.07
C ALA A 351 -16.65 13.50 27.61
N ARG A 352 -16.81 14.81 27.42
CA ARG A 352 -18.00 15.29 26.70
C ARG A 352 -18.10 14.72 25.27
N ASP A 353 -16.99 14.26 24.72
CA ASP A 353 -16.94 13.54 23.44
C ASP A 353 -17.16 12.02 23.59
N LEU A 354 -17.14 11.50 24.83
CA LEU A 354 -17.31 10.10 25.21
C LEU A 354 -18.76 9.85 25.65
N HIS A 355 -19.51 9.14 24.82
CA HIS A 355 -20.90 8.78 25.12
C HIS A 355 -20.93 7.42 25.80
N LEU A 356 -21.28 7.37 27.09
CA LEU A 356 -21.43 6.11 27.79
C LEU A 356 -22.61 5.32 27.20
N THR A 357 -22.36 4.09 26.75
CA THR A 357 -23.36 3.23 26.11
C THR A 357 -23.85 2.11 27.02
N ASP A 358 -23.01 1.64 27.93
CA ASP A 358 -23.36 0.62 28.92
C ASP A 358 -22.53 0.76 30.21
N GLY A 359 -23.06 0.28 31.32
CA GLY A 359 -22.37 0.27 32.62
C GLY A 359 -22.11 1.65 33.21
N ARG A 360 -20.89 1.89 33.72
CA ARG A 360 -20.48 3.13 34.38
C ARG A 360 -19.04 3.52 34.04
N THR A 361 -18.62 4.70 34.49
CA THR A 361 -17.21 5.10 34.44
C THR A 361 -16.34 4.29 35.42
N PHE A 362 -15.05 4.18 35.10
CA PHE A 362 -14.05 3.66 36.04
C PHE A 362 -13.83 4.64 37.20
N HIS A 363 -13.53 4.11 38.40
CA HIS A 363 -13.12 4.92 39.53
C HIS A 363 -11.59 5.04 39.58
N PRO A 364 -11.04 6.24 39.85
CA PRO A 364 -9.61 6.41 40.08
C PRO A 364 -9.11 5.51 41.21
N GLY A 365 -7.94 4.92 41.03
CA GLY A 365 -7.32 4.06 42.04
C GLY A 365 -7.81 2.60 42.07
N LEU A 366 -8.78 2.20 41.24
CA LEU A 366 -9.25 0.82 41.13
C LEU A 366 -8.80 0.17 39.81
N TYR A 367 -8.67 -1.17 39.82
CA TYR A 367 -8.40 -1.98 38.62
C TYR A 367 -9.65 -2.14 37.75
N GLU A 368 -10.14 -1.03 37.22
CA GLU A 368 -11.36 -0.96 36.41
C GLU A 368 -11.07 -0.46 34.98
N LEU A 369 -11.72 -1.07 34.00
CA LEU A 369 -11.56 -0.75 32.58
C LEU A 369 -12.89 -0.27 32.00
N MET A 370 -12.82 0.71 31.12
CA MET A 370 -13.90 1.03 30.19
C MET A 370 -13.48 0.69 28.77
N ALA A 371 -14.34 0.01 28.02
CA ALA A 371 -14.02 -0.40 26.65
C ALA A 371 -14.87 0.36 25.64
N SER A 372 -14.26 0.84 24.56
CA SER A 372 -15.03 1.41 23.44
C SER A 372 -15.92 0.35 22.75
N ASN A 373 -17.05 0.76 22.16
CA ASN A 373 -17.93 -0.15 21.42
C ASN A 373 -17.21 -0.97 20.32
N PRO A 374 -16.24 -0.41 19.55
CA PRO A 374 -15.42 -1.22 18.65
C PRO A 374 -14.66 -2.36 19.35
N CYS A 375 -14.18 -2.18 20.58
CA CYS A 375 -13.52 -3.25 21.33
C CYS A 375 -14.46 -4.43 21.59
N VAL A 376 -15.68 -4.15 22.04
CA VAL A 376 -16.71 -5.16 22.36
C VAL A 376 -17.14 -5.92 21.11
N ARG A 377 -17.22 -5.25 19.95
CA ARG A 377 -17.58 -5.87 18.67
C ARG A 377 -16.46 -6.76 18.10
N GLN A 378 -15.20 -6.33 18.25
CA GLN A 378 -14.07 -6.96 17.56
C GLN A 378 -13.35 -8.02 18.41
N PHE A 379 -13.36 -7.89 19.73
CA PHE A 379 -12.56 -8.70 20.66
C PHE A 379 -13.40 -9.38 21.72
N THR A 380 -12.91 -10.49 22.27
CA THR A 380 -13.53 -11.20 23.40
C THR A 380 -12.99 -10.70 24.74
N GLY A 381 -13.79 -10.80 25.81
CA GLY A 381 -13.37 -10.42 27.15
C GLY A 381 -13.38 -8.92 27.39
N PHE A 382 -14.24 -8.19 26.69
CA PHE A 382 -14.52 -6.76 26.92
C PHE A 382 -16.00 -6.51 27.22
N GLU A 383 -16.77 -7.55 27.47
CA GLU A 383 -18.16 -7.44 27.92
C GLU A 383 -18.21 -6.81 29.34
N THR A 384 -19.26 -6.07 29.66
CA THR A 384 -19.44 -5.49 30.99
C THR A 384 -19.46 -6.60 32.05
N GLY A 385 -18.67 -6.44 33.11
CA GLY A 385 -18.44 -7.43 34.16
C GLY A 385 -17.35 -8.47 33.85
N ALA A 386 -16.79 -8.50 32.64
CA ALA A 386 -15.70 -9.40 32.31
C ALA A 386 -14.43 -9.06 33.12
N LYS A 387 -13.70 -10.10 33.53
CA LYS A 387 -12.40 -9.97 34.18
C LYS A 387 -11.28 -10.23 33.19
N ARG A 388 -10.27 -9.36 33.18
CA ARG A 388 -9.10 -9.42 32.31
C ARG A 388 -7.84 -9.39 33.13
N SER A 389 -7.08 -10.48 33.06
CA SER A 389 -5.74 -10.51 33.62
C SER A 389 -4.80 -9.72 32.70
N ILE A 390 -4.26 -8.60 33.21
CA ILE A 390 -3.28 -7.76 32.53
C ILE A 390 -2.11 -7.60 33.51
N HIS A 391 -0.93 -8.06 33.11
CA HIS A 391 0.28 -8.07 33.95
C HIS A 391 0.04 -8.73 35.33
N ALA A 392 -0.49 -9.97 35.30
CA ALA A 392 -0.83 -10.76 36.49
C ALA A 392 -1.84 -10.14 37.47
N THR A 393 -2.49 -9.04 37.09
CA THR A 393 -3.53 -8.37 37.89
C THR A 393 -4.88 -8.52 37.21
N ASP A 394 -5.94 -8.79 37.97
CA ASP A 394 -7.29 -8.92 37.45
C ASP A 394 -7.99 -7.55 37.37
N TRP A 395 -8.28 -7.13 36.15
CA TRP A 395 -9.01 -5.90 35.85
C TRP A 395 -10.47 -6.20 35.51
N THR A 396 -11.39 -5.39 36.00
CA THR A 396 -12.82 -5.57 35.73
C THR A 396 -13.31 -4.56 34.70
N VAL A 397 -13.99 -5.02 33.65
CA VAL A 397 -14.65 -4.14 32.69
C VAL A 397 -15.95 -3.61 33.30
N VAL A 398 -16.05 -2.30 33.52
CA VAL A 398 -17.17 -1.68 34.26
C VAL A 398 -18.14 -0.90 33.39
N GLY A 399 -17.78 -0.62 32.14
CA GLY A 399 -18.67 0.06 31.21
C GLY A 399 -18.12 0.17 29.81
N HIS A 400 -19.00 0.60 28.90
CA HIS A 400 -18.71 0.81 27.49
C HIS A 400 -18.98 2.26 27.09
N PHE A 401 -18.23 2.72 26.10
CA PHE A 401 -18.41 4.06 25.55
C PHE A 401 -18.31 4.09 24.04
N ASP A 402 -18.84 5.16 23.44
CA ASP A 402 -18.71 5.50 22.04
C ASP A 402 -17.98 6.84 21.89
N GLN A 403 -17.09 6.93 20.90
CA GLN A 403 -16.36 8.15 20.54
C GLN A 403 -16.78 8.61 19.14
N GLY A 404 -18.08 8.82 18.98
CA GLY A 404 -18.67 9.16 17.69
C GLY A 404 -18.36 8.12 16.62
N ASP A 405 -17.99 8.58 15.43
CA ASP A 405 -17.85 7.71 14.27
C ASP A 405 -16.45 7.07 14.17
N THR A 406 -15.90 6.51 15.24
CA THR A 406 -14.61 5.76 15.21
C THR A 406 -14.76 4.24 15.19
N GLN A 407 -13.85 3.54 14.50
CA GLN A 407 -13.69 2.09 14.51
C GLN A 407 -12.52 1.64 15.38
N GLN A 408 -11.75 2.57 15.95
CA GLN A 408 -10.60 2.25 16.77
C GLN A 408 -11.05 1.65 18.11
N CYS A 409 -10.50 0.49 18.44
CA CYS A 409 -10.65 -0.06 19.79
C CYS A 409 -9.71 0.68 20.75
N VAL A 410 -10.32 1.42 21.68
CA VAL A 410 -9.64 2.07 22.80
C VAL A 410 -10.21 1.51 24.11
N VAL A 411 -9.33 1.16 25.04
CA VAL A 411 -9.70 0.82 26.42
C VAL A 411 -9.15 1.90 27.33
N LEU A 412 -10.01 2.47 28.18
CA LEU A 412 -9.66 3.51 29.13
C LEU A 412 -9.56 2.93 30.54
N THR A 413 -8.63 3.47 31.31
CA THR A 413 -8.41 3.15 32.72
C THR A 413 -7.83 4.36 33.45
N ASP A 414 -7.63 4.26 34.76
CA ASP A 414 -6.88 5.23 35.53
C ASP A 414 -5.37 5.20 35.18
N ALA A 415 -4.78 6.36 34.95
CA ALA A 415 -3.37 6.50 34.59
C ALA A 415 -2.41 6.08 35.70
N GLU A 416 -2.74 6.34 36.96
CA GLU A 416 -1.90 6.01 38.12
C GLU A 416 -1.77 4.51 38.29
N ILE A 417 -2.91 3.82 38.24
CA ILE A 417 -2.95 2.37 38.29
C ILE A 417 -2.20 1.78 37.11
N LEU A 418 -2.45 2.26 35.88
CA LEU A 418 -1.75 1.75 34.70
C LEU A 418 -0.23 1.92 34.81
N MET A 419 0.24 3.10 35.22
CA MET A 419 1.66 3.35 35.43
C MET A 419 2.25 2.43 36.50
N SER A 420 1.57 2.27 37.65
CA SER A 420 2.02 1.40 38.74
C SER A 420 2.09 -0.07 38.32
N THR A 421 1.11 -0.56 37.55
CA THR A 421 1.07 -1.94 37.06
C THR A 421 2.25 -2.27 36.15
N TYR A 422 2.72 -1.30 35.38
CA TYR A 422 3.86 -1.47 34.47
C TYR A 422 5.18 -0.89 35.03
N GLY A 423 5.23 -0.50 36.31
CA GLY A 423 6.43 0.08 36.93
C GLY A 423 6.91 1.39 36.28
N SER A 424 6.02 2.14 35.63
CA SER A 424 6.31 3.43 35.01
C SER A 424 5.99 4.58 35.97
N ASN A 425 6.69 5.71 35.82
CA ASN A 425 6.34 6.99 36.44
C ASN A 425 6.40 8.12 35.40
N ARG A 426 6.07 7.80 34.15
CA ARG A 426 6.14 8.72 33.01
C ARG A 426 4.84 8.65 32.20
N TYR A 427 4.30 9.81 31.88
CA TYR A 427 3.18 9.96 30.97
C TYR A 427 3.66 9.89 29.53
N THR A 428 2.85 9.35 28.63
CA THR A 428 3.15 9.37 27.21
C THR A 428 2.65 10.64 26.54
N ARG A 429 1.58 11.25 27.06
CA ARG A 429 0.97 12.43 26.46
C ARG A 429 0.32 13.30 27.53
N VAL A 430 0.35 14.61 27.32
CA VAL A 430 -0.43 15.58 28.10
C VAL A 430 -1.32 16.34 27.13
N THR A 431 -2.62 16.37 27.38
CA THR A 431 -3.58 17.14 26.59
C THR A 431 -4.15 18.24 27.45
N ALA A 432 -4.08 19.48 26.98
CA ALA A 432 -4.64 20.64 27.69
C ALA A 432 -5.69 21.35 26.83
N MET A 433 -6.72 21.90 27.47
CA MET A 433 -7.66 22.80 26.81
C MET A 433 -7.19 24.24 26.97
N LEU A 434 -7.18 24.99 25.87
CA LEU A 434 -6.89 26.42 25.88
C LEU A 434 -8.12 27.22 26.31
N GLN A 435 -7.90 28.36 26.97
CA GLN A 435 -8.97 29.31 27.31
C GLN A 435 -9.56 29.94 26.04
N SER A 436 -8.68 30.31 25.09
CA SER A 436 -9.00 30.74 23.73
C SER A 436 -7.97 30.15 22.76
N PRO A 437 -8.32 29.84 21.50
CA PRO A 437 -7.34 29.40 20.49
C PRO A 437 -6.12 30.34 20.36
N GLY A 438 -6.30 31.64 20.63
CA GLY A 438 -5.21 32.63 20.60
C GLY A 438 -4.17 32.51 21.73
N ASP A 439 -4.45 31.71 22.77
CA ASP A 439 -3.54 31.51 23.90
C ASP A 439 -2.41 30.51 23.59
N TYR A 440 -2.47 29.85 22.43
CA TYR A 440 -1.46 28.89 21.98
C TYR A 440 -0.03 29.47 22.00
N ASP A 441 0.16 30.66 21.44
CA ASP A 441 1.47 31.30 21.37
C ASP A 441 1.98 31.77 22.74
N ALA A 442 1.07 32.06 23.68
CA ALA A 442 1.43 32.38 25.06
C ALA A 442 1.91 31.12 25.81
N LEU A 443 1.17 30.01 25.68
CA LEU A 443 1.54 28.72 26.25
C LEU A 443 2.86 28.22 25.67
N ARG A 444 3.05 28.31 24.35
CA ARG A 444 4.28 27.90 23.67
C ARG A 444 5.49 28.69 24.19
N ARG A 445 5.38 30.02 24.29
CA ARG A 445 6.47 30.86 24.84
C ARG A 445 6.75 30.55 26.30
N ALA A 446 5.73 30.23 27.09
CA ALA A 446 5.91 29.85 28.50
C ALA A 446 6.66 28.52 28.65
N LEU A 447 6.41 27.55 27.75
CA LEU A 447 7.17 26.30 27.68
C LEU A 447 8.62 26.54 27.27
N GLU A 448 8.85 27.30 26.20
CA GLU A 448 10.20 27.61 25.69
C GLU A 448 11.03 28.44 26.70
N ALA A 449 10.38 29.27 27.52
CA ALA A 449 11.04 30.05 28.56
C ALA A 449 11.47 29.22 29.78
N ASN A 450 10.90 28.02 29.97
CA ASN A 450 11.24 27.17 31.10
C ASN A 450 12.22 26.05 30.69
N PRO A 451 13.52 26.17 31.00
CA PRO A 451 14.53 25.20 30.58
C PRO A 451 14.39 23.82 31.24
N THR A 452 13.55 23.68 32.29
CA THR A 452 13.30 22.36 32.90
C THR A 452 12.28 21.53 32.12
N LEU A 453 11.49 22.16 31.23
CA LEU A 453 10.45 21.49 30.46
C LEU A 453 11.00 21.09 29.10
N HIS A 454 11.14 19.79 28.87
CA HIS A 454 11.61 19.24 27.60
C HIS A 454 10.42 18.86 26.73
N LEU A 455 9.46 19.76 26.64
CA LEU A 455 8.16 19.52 26.01
C LEU A 455 8.00 20.42 24.78
N GLU A 456 7.32 19.87 23.79
CA GLU A 456 6.81 20.62 22.65
C GLU A 456 5.28 20.63 22.71
N VAL A 457 4.67 21.76 22.36
CA VAL A 457 3.21 21.91 22.28
C VAL A 457 2.79 21.99 20.82
N ARG A 458 1.76 21.25 20.45
CA ARG A 458 1.14 21.29 19.12
C ARG A 458 -0.36 21.40 19.26
N HIS A 459 -1.01 21.97 18.25
CA HIS A 459 -2.46 21.80 18.14
C HIS A 459 -2.80 20.31 17.99
N GLU A 460 -3.93 19.87 18.54
CA GLU A 460 -4.36 18.47 18.46
C GLU A 460 -4.40 17.97 17.01
N ARG A 461 -4.91 18.80 16.10
CA ARG A 461 -4.96 18.51 14.66
C ARG A 461 -3.57 18.25 14.07
N GLU A 462 -2.60 19.11 14.38
CA GLU A 462 -1.21 18.96 13.91
C GLU A 462 -0.54 17.72 14.51
N SER A 463 -0.80 17.44 15.79
CA SER A 463 -0.31 16.22 16.45
C SER A 463 -0.81 14.96 15.75
N ILE A 464 -2.11 14.89 15.42
CA ILE A 464 -2.70 13.76 14.70
C ILE A 464 -2.07 13.62 13.31
N GLU A 465 -1.90 14.73 12.57
CA GLU A 465 -1.26 14.67 11.25
C GLU A 465 0.18 14.14 11.31
N ASN A 466 0.95 14.54 12.33
CA ASN A 466 2.31 14.06 12.54
C ASN A 466 2.34 12.58 12.95
N ASP A 467 1.41 12.12 13.79
CA ASP A 467 1.30 10.71 14.21
C ASP A 467 1.07 9.79 13.00
N PHE A 468 0.27 10.24 12.02
CA PHE A 468 -0.04 9.46 10.81
C PHE A 468 0.94 9.68 9.65
N LYS A 469 1.84 10.67 9.73
CA LYS A 469 2.74 11.03 8.62
C LYS A 469 3.63 9.88 8.17
N GLY A 470 4.27 9.18 9.12
CA GLY A 470 5.16 8.05 8.82
C GLY A 470 4.41 6.84 8.25
N LEU A 471 3.25 6.50 8.84
CA LEU A 471 2.39 5.43 8.35
C LEU A 471 1.89 5.72 6.94
N ASN A 472 1.38 6.94 6.69
CA ASN A 472 0.89 7.33 5.37
C ASN A 472 2.00 7.34 4.32
N ALA A 473 3.19 7.84 4.65
CA ALA A 473 4.32 7.79 3.72
C ALA A 473 4.68 6.35 3.32
N LEU A 474 4.66 5.41 4.27
CA LEU A 474 4.90 3.99 3.99
C LEU A 474 3.79 3.38 3.11
N LEU A 475 2.53 3.67 3.44
CA LEU A 475 1.37 3.18 2.68
C LEU A 475 1.31 3.77 1.26
N ASP A 476 1.57 5.05 1.11
CA ASP A 476 1.65 5.74 -0.18
C ASP A 476 2.78 5.15 -1.03
N PHE A 477 3.97 4.97 -0.44
CA PHE A 477 5.09 4.33 -1.12
C PHE A 477 4.72 2.92 -1.61
N ALA A 478 4.13 2.09 -0.74
CA ALA A 478 3.71 0.75 -1.11
C ALA A 478 2.62 0.78 -2.19
N ALA A 479 1.64 1.68 -2.08
CA ALA A 479 0.54 1.82 -3.03
C ALA A 479 1.04 2.20 -4.43
N TYR A 480 1.91 3.22 -4.53
CA TYR A 480 2.49 3.63 -5.80
C TYR A 480 3.46 2.60 -6.36
N PHE A 481 4.24 1.93 -5.51
CA PHE A 481 5.13 0.87 -5.94
C PHE A 481 4.37 -0.30 -6.56
N VAL A 482 3.39 -0.86 -5.84
CA VAL A 482 2.55 -1.96 -6.33
C VAL A 482 1.70 -1.52 -7.52
N GLY A 483 1.09 -0.33 -7.44
CA GLY A 483 0.31 0.27 -8.50
C GLY A 483 1.12 0.45 -9.78
N SER A 484 2.40 0.81 -9.70
CA SER A 484 3.29 0.94 -10.86
C SER A 484 3.56 -0.40 -11.54
N ILE A 485 3.81 -1.46 -10.78
CA ILE A 485 4.02 -2.82 -11.33
C ILE A 485 2.76 -3.30 -12.05
N MET A 486 1.59 -3.10 -11.43
CA MET A 486 0.31 -3.44 -12.04
C MET A 486 0.02 -2.58 -13.28
N ALA A 487 0.34 -1.29 -13.24
CA ALA A 487 0.16 -0.39 -14.36
C ALA A 487 1.04 -0.80 -15.56
N ILE A 488 2.27 -1.24 -15.33
CA ILE A 488 3.14 -1.77 -16.39
C ILE A 488 2.50 -3.02 -17.01
N GLY A 489 2.06 -3.97 -16.18
CA GLY A 489 1.40 -5.20 -16.67
C GLY A 489 0.12 -4.91 -17.46
N ALA A 490 -0.74 -4.02 -16.95
CA ALA A 490 -1.95 -3.58 -17.62
C ALA A 490 -1.65 -2.86 -18.94
N THR A 491 -0.62 -2.00 -18.96
CA THR A 491 -0.19 -1.28 -20.16
C THR A 491 0.34 -2.23 -21.21
N LEU A 492 1.17 -3.22 -20.86
CA LEU A 492 1.66 -4.24 -21.80
C LEU A 492 0.51 -5.09 -22.38
N GLY A 493 -0.44 -5.47 -21.53
CA GLY A 493 -1.67 -6.14 -21.98
C GLY A 493 -2.48 -5.27 -22.95
N ALA A 494 -2.57 -3.97 -22.67
CA ALA A 494 -3.25 -3.00 -23.54
C ALA A 494 -2.52 -2.81 -24.88
N VAL A 495 -1.20 -2.69 -24.88
CA VAL A 495 -0.37 -2.62 -26.09
C VAL A 495 -0.63 -3.83 -26.99
N ASN A 496 -0.57 -5.04 -26.44
CA ASN A 496 -0.77 -6.27 -27.20
C ASN A 496 -2.19 -6.38 -27.76
N SER A 497 -3.19 -5.99 -26.97
CA SER A 497 -4.60 -5.99 -27.37
C SER A 497 -4.86 -4.97 -28.48
N LEU A 498 -4.32 -3.76 -28.34
CA LEU A 498 -4.51 -2.68 -29.29
C LEU A 498 -3.73 -2.92 -30.59
N TYR A 499 -2.57 -3.60 -30.54
CA TYR A 499 -1.90 -4.10 -31.74
C TYR A 499 -2.80 -5.03 -32.56
N SER A 500 -3.49 -5.97 -31.90
CA SER A 500 -4.43 -6.88 -32.58
C SER A 500 -5.62 -6.12 -33.21
N ILE A 501 -6.13 -5.10 -32.50
CA ILE A 501 -7.21 -4.22 -32.99
C ILE A 501 -6.76 -3.46 -34.24
N VAL A 502 -5.55 -2.88 -34.23
CA VAL A 502 -4.99 -2.13 -35.36
C VAL A 502 -4.70 -3.04 -36.56
N ASP A 503 -4.08 -4.20 -36.33
CA ASP A 503 -3.65 -5.08 -37.43
C ASP A 503 -4.83 -5.64 -38.23
N SER A 504 -5.92 -5.96 -37.56
CA SER A 504 -7.15 -6.43 -38.20
C SER A 504 -7.94 -5.33 -38.93
N ARG A 505 -7.62 -4.04 -38.73
CA ARG A 505 -8.14 -2.92 -39.54
C ARG A 505 -7.07 -2.31 -40.46
N ARG A 506 -5.94 -2.99 -40.64
CA ARG A 506 -4.80 -2.46 -41.39
C ARG A 506 -5.14 -2.06 -42.84
N ARG A 507 -6.05 -2.80 -43.50
CA ARG A 507 -6.54 -2.46 -44.86
C ARG A 507 -7.39 -1.19 -44.87
N GLU A 508 -8.29 -1.02 -43.90
CA GLU A 508 -9.12 0.19 -43.76
C GLU A 508 -8.25 1.42 -43.50
N ILE A 509 -7.23 1.30 -42.63
CA ILE A 509 -6.29 2.39 -42.37
C ILE A 509 -5.49 2.73 -43.64
N ALA A 510 -5.10 1.73 -44.43
CA ALA A 510 -4.38 1.95 -45.69
C ALA A 510 -5.26 2.63 -46.75
N THR A 511 -6.54 2.29 -46.86
CA THR A 511 -7.47 2.95 -47.80
C THR A 511 -7.76 4.39 -47.38
N LEU A 512 -7.96 4.65 -46.08
CA LEU A 512 -8.14 6.00 -45.55
C LEU A 512 -6.94 6.90 -45.85
N ARG A 513 -5.72 6.37 -45.70
CA ARG A 513 -4.49 7.07 -46.09
C ARG A 513 -4.38 7.29 -47.60
N ALA A 514 -4.82 6.34 -48.42
CA ALA A 514 -4.84 6.49 -49.88
C ALA A 514 -5.81 7.60 -50.33
N ILE A 515 -6.90 7.81 -49.58
CA ILE A 515 -7.91 8.86 -49.84
C ILE A 515 -7.47 10.24 -49.30
N GLY A 516 -6.34 10.31 -48.58
CA GLY A 516 -5.72 11.57 -48.14
C GLY A 516 -5.97 11.94 -46.68
N PHE A 517 -6.35 10.99 -45.81
CA PHE A 517 -6.38 11.23 -44.37
C PHE A 517 -4.97 11.45 -43.82
N ASP A 518 -4.84 12.40 -42.89
CA ASP A 518 -3.58 12.71 -42.27
C ASP A 518 -3.17 11.64 -41.24
N SER A 519 -1.86 11.36 -41.19
CA SER A 519 -1.28 10.41 -40.24
C SER A 519 -1.47 10.84 -38.79
N ALA A 520 -1.46 12.15 -38.50
CA ALA A 520 -1.72 12.65 -37.15
C ALA A 520 -3.17 12.43 -36.72
N ALA A 521 -4.14 12.52 -37.63
CA ALA A 521 -5.55 12.25 -37.33
C ALA A 521 -5.77 10.77 -36.96
N ILE A 522 -5.06 9.86 -37.64
CA ILE A 522 -5.06 8.41 -37.35
C ILE A 522 -4.41 8.12 -35.98
N VAL A 523 -3.27 8.74 -35.68
CA VAL A 523 -2.61 8.59 -34.37
C VAL A 523 -3.53 9.11 -33.27
N ALA A 524 -4.07 10.32 -33.42
CA ALA A 524 -4.96 10.92 -32.43
C ALA A 524 -6.21 10.07 -32.20
N SER A 525 -6.83 9.50 -33.25
CA SER A 525 -8.01 8.65 -33.08
C SER A 525 -7.70 7.37 -32.29
N ILE A 526 -6.55 6.74 -32.53
CA ILE A 526 -6.15 5.51 -31.82
C ILE A 526 -5.79 5.82 -30.35
N LEU A 527 -5.12 6.94 -30.09
CA LEU A 527 -4.83 7.38 -28.71
C LEU A 527 -6.11 7.71 -27.94
N PHE A 528 -7.08 8.37 -28.59
CA PHE A 528 -8.36 8.65 -27.96
C PHE A 528 -9.16 7.36 -27.73
N GLU A 529 -9.10 6.40 -28.67
CA GLU A 529 -9.68 5.07 -28.49
C GLU A 529 -9.08 4.34 -27.29
N SER A 530 -7.76 4.35 -27.10
CA SER A 530 -7.13 3.67 -25.98
C SER A 530 -7.48 4.30 -24.62
N ILE A 531 -7.58 5.62 -24.56
CA ILE A 531 -8.08 6.36 -23.39
C ILE A 531 -9.54 5.99 -23.10
N LEU A 532 -10.38 5.97 -24.14
CA LEU A 532 -11.80 5.66 -24.01
C LEU A 532 -12.03 4.20 -23.57
N LEU A 533 -11.15 3.28 -23.97
CA LEU A 533 -11.15 1.89 -23.51
C LEU A 533 -10.66 1.73 -22.07
N ALA A 534 -9.74 2.58 -21.60
CA ALA A 534 -9.26 2.55 -20.22
C ALA A 534 -10.30 3.11 -19.23
N LEU A 535 -11.15 4.06 -19.66
CA LEU A 535 -12.10 4.75 -18.80
C LEU A 535 -13.12 3.80 -18.12
N PRO A 536 -13.79 2.86 -18.81
CA PRO A 536 -14.65 1.87 -18.15
C PRO A 536 -13.90 1.03 -17.12
N GLY A 537 -12.64 0.67 -17.40
CA GLY A 537 -11.80 -0.05 -16.45
C GLY A 537 -11.50 0.79 -15.21
N ALA A 538 -11.23 2.09 -15.39
CA ALA A 538 -11.04 3.02 -14.27
C ALA A 538 -12.28 3.14 -13.38
N LEU A 539 -13.44 3.34 -14.00
CA LEU A 539 -14.72 3.47 -13.30
C LEU A 539 -15.09 2.19 -12.57
N LEU A 540 -14.92 1.03 -13.20
CA LEU A 540 -15.14 -0.26 -12.56
C LEU A 540 -14.13 -0.51 -11.43
N GLY A 541 -12.88 -0.11 -11.60
CA GLY A 541 -11.84 -0.24 -10.57
C GLY A 541 -12.17 0.59 -9.33
N VAL A 542 -12.56 1.85 -9.52
CA VAL A 542 -13.02 2.73 -8.44
C VAL A 542 -14.32 2.19 -7.83
N LEU A 543 -15.27 1.73 -8.63
CA LEU A 543 -16.53 1.17 -8.15
C LEU A 543 -16.32 -0.10 -7.33
N LEU A 544 -15.42 -0.99 -7.75
CA LEU A 544 -15.04 -2.18 -6.98
C LEU A 544 -14.31 -1.81 -5.70
N ALA A 545 -13.38 -0.85 -5.76
CA ALA A 545 -12.71 -0.35 -4.57
C ALA A 545 -13.73 0.20 -3.57
N TRP A 546 -14.70 0.98 -4.05
CA TRP A 546 -15.78 1.50 -3.22
C TRP A 546 -16.69 0.38 -2.71
N ALA A 547 -17.20 -0.50 -3.56
CA ALA A 547 -18.18 -1.53 -3.17
C ALA A 547 -17.59 -2.58 -2.21
N LEU A 548 -16.31 -2.94 -2.36
CA LEU A 548 -15.67 -3.96 -1.54
C LEU A 548 -15.06 -3.38 -0.26
N PHE A 549 -14.57 -2.14 -0.30
CA PHE A 549 -13.77 -1.58 0.79
C PHE A 549 -14.42 -0.39 1.49
N HIS A 550 -15.34 0.36 0.88
CA HIS A 550 -15.95 1.53 1.51
C HIS A 550 -16.66 1.14 2.81
N ARG A 551 -16.31 1.81 3.91
CA ARG A 551 -16.80 1.54 5.28
C ARG A 551 -16.40 0.17 5.86
N MET A 552 -15.54 -0.58 5.19
CA MET A 552 -14.97 -1.77 5.80
C MET A 552 -13.91 -1.37 6.83
N SER A 553 -14.01 -1.94 8.03
CA SER A 553 -12.99 -1.78 9.07
C SER A 553 -11.86 -2.76 8.84
N VAL A 554 -10.67 -2.26 8.54
CA VAL A 554 -9.44 -3.06 8.54
C VAL A 554 -8.60 -2.68 9.75
N SER A 555 -7.91 -3.66 10.33
CA SER A 555 -7.08 -3.47 11.52
C SER A 555 -5.58 -3.68 11.24
N PRO A 556 -5.01 -3.03 10.20
CA PRO A 556 -3.59 -3.11 9.94
C PRO A 556 -2.86 -2.56 11.16
N PHE A 557 -1.81 -3.24 11.59
CA PHE A 557 -0.96 -2.75 12.67
C PHE A 557 -1.62 -2.62 14.05
N GLY A 558 -2.75 -3.32 14.29
CA GLY A 558 -3.48 -3.23 15.56
C GLY A 558 -4.38 -2.00 15.70
N PHE A 559 -4.39 -1.14 14.68
CA PHE A 559 -5.26 0.02 14.61
C PHE A 559 -6.40 -0.25 13.64
N SER A 560 -7.64 -0.17 14.14
CA SER A 560 -8.83 -0.35 13.32
C SER A 560 -9.22 0.99 12.68
N PHE A 561 -9.24 1.02 11.35
CA PHE A 561 -9.57 2.20 10.56
C PHE A 561 -10.71 1.91 9.60
N ARG A 562 -11.51 2.92 9.27
CA ARG A 562 -12.39 2.87 8.11
C ARG A 562 -11.64 3.19 6.84
N LEU A 563 -11.88 2.38 5.82
CA LEU A 563 -11.49 2.70 4.46
C LEU A 563 -12.49 3.73 3.87
N ASP A 564 -11.97 4.92 3.55
CA ASP A 564 -12.73 6.00 2.90
C ASP A 564 -12.24 6.21 1.47
N VAL A 565 -12.96 5.63 0.51
CA VAL A 565 -12.74 5.87 -0.92
C VAL A 565 -13.31 7.23 -1.29
N SER A 566 -12.48 8.26 -1.15
CA SER A 566 -12.83 9.66 -1.44
C SER A 566 -12.81 9.98 -2.93
N LEU A 567 -13.54 11.03 -3.33
CA LEU A 567 -13.58 11.51 -4.72
C LEU A 567 -12.20 11.93 -5.23
N THR A 568 -11.34 12.45 -4.35
CA THR A 568 -9.95 12.80 -4.67
C THR A 568 -9.13 11.57 -5.03
N LEU A 569 -9.29 10.46 -4.29
CA LEU A 569 -8.61 9.20 -4.63
C LEU A 569 -9.16 8.56 -5.89
N ALA A 570 -10.48 8.64 -6.11
CA ALA A 570 -11.09 8.23 -7.36
C ALA A 570 -10.49 8.99 -8.56
N ALA A 571 -10.30 10.30 -8.43
CA ALA A 571 -9.66 11.12 -9.46
C ALA A 571 -8.20 10.70 -9.72
N VAL A 572 -7.43 10.39 -8.67
CA VAL A 572 -6.05 9.86 -8.82
C VAL A 572 -6.06 8.51 -9.56
N GLY A 573 -6.95 7.59 -9.20
CA GLY A 573 -7.11 6.30 -9.87
C GLY A 573 -7.50 6.44 -11.34
N ILE A 574 -8.44 7.34 -11.65
CA ILE A 574 -8.84 7.66 -13.03
C ILE A 574 -7.66 8.27 -13.79
N ALA A 575 -6.94 9.23 -13.23
CA ALA A 575 -5.78 9.84 -13.88
C ALA A 575 -4.71 8.78 -14.23
N TRP A 576 -4.46 7.83 -13.33
CA TRP A 576 -3.58 6.69 -13.58
C TRP A 576 -4.08 5.80 -14.73
N ALA A 577 -5.37 5.51 -14.79
CA ALA A 577 -5.97 4.73 -15.88
C ALA A 577 -5.84 5.43 -17.23
N LEU A 578 -6.09 6.73 -17.28
CA LEU A 578 -5.94 7.52 -18.51
C LEU A 578 -4.47 7.55 -18.96
N ALA A 579 -3.52 7.66 -18.01
CA ALA A 579 -2.10 7.56 -18.30
C ALA A 579 -1.72 6.18 -18.86
N MET A 580 -2.22 5.08 -18.27
CA MET A 580 -2.03 3.72 -18.81
C MET A 580 -2.60 3.57 -20.22
N GLY A 581 -3.82 4.06 -20.46
CA GLY A 581 -4.47 4.03 -21.77
C GLY A 581 -3.70 4.83 -22.82
N LEU A 582 -3.21 6.02 -22.45
CA LEU A 582 -2.37 6.85 -23.32
C LEU A 582 -1.05 6.15 -23.64
N ILE A 583 -0.29 5.72 -22.63
CA ILE A 583 1.02 5.08 -22.80
C ILE A 583 0.88 3.79 -23.62
N GLY A 584 -0.13 2.97 -23.32
CA GLY A 584 -0.41 1.74 -24.05
C GLY A 584 -0.84 1.96 -25.51
N GLY A 585 -1.44 3.11 -25.80
CA GLY A 585 -1.88 3.50 -27.14
C GLY A 585 -0.77 4.03 -28.06
N ILE A 586 0.32 4.57 -27.50
CA ILE A 586 1.37 5.25 -28.26
C ILE A 586 2.02 4.33 -29.30
N LEU A 587 2.49 3.14 -28.89
CA LEU A 587 3.22 2.25 -29.81
C LEU A 587 2.33 1.74 -30.96
N PRO A 588 1.11 1.23 -30.70
CA PRO A 588 0.20 0.81 -31.77
C PRO A 588 -0.22 1.97 -32.70
N ALA A 589 -0.47 3.16 -32.15
CA ALA A 589 -0.85 4.33 -32.93
C ALA A 589 0.27 4.76 -33.90
N LEU A 590 1.51 4.82 -33.42
CA LEU A 590 2.68 5.13 -34.25
C LEU A 590 2.90 4.08 -35.33
N ARG A 591 2.69 2.80 -35.03
CA ARG A 591 2.80 1.72 -36.02
C ARG A 591 1.73 1.82 -37.10
N ALA A 592 0.48 2.10 -36.73
CA ALA A 592 -0.63 2.28 -37.66
C ALA A 592 -0.34 3.38 -38.70
N ALA A 593 0.20 4.52 -38.23
CA ALA A 593 0.58 5.64 -39.08
C ALA A 593 1.78 5.35 -40.00
N ARG A 594 2.56 4.30 -39.73
CA ARG A 594 3.75 3.93 -40.51
C ARG A 594 3.51 2.82 -41.53
N VAL A 595 2.30 2.25 -41.62
CA VAL A 595 1.99 1.20 -42.59
C VAL A 595 2.07 1.76 -44.03
N PRO A 596 2.95 1.24 -44.90
CA PRO A 596 3.04 1.68 -46.30
C PRO A 596 1.78 1.29 -47.08
N VAL A 597 1.16 2.26 -47.76
CA VAL A 597 -0.08 2.07 -48.53
C VAL A 597 0.08 1.00 -49.63
N THR A 598 1.26 0.94 -50.25
CA THR A 598 1.57 0.02 -51.35
C THR A 598 1.70 -1.44 -50.93
N THR A 599 2.11 -1.72 -49.69
CA THR A 599 2.23 -3.11 -49.18
C THR A 599 0.91 -3.61 -48.61
N ALA A 600 0.12 -2.75 -47.97
CA ALA A 600 -1.17 -3.14 -47.40
C ALA A 600 -2.22 -3.51 -48.48
N LEU A 601 -2.17 -2.88 -49.66
CA LEU A 601 -3.08 -3.17 -50.78
C LEU A 601 -2.67 -4.38 -51.61
N ARG A 602 -1.42 -4.84 -51.53
CA ARG A 602 -0.89 -6.02 -52.26
C ARG A 602 -1.01 -7.33 -51.50
N ALA A 603 -1.21 -7.31 -50.18
CA ALA A 603 -1.30 -8.52 -49.33
C ALA A 603 -2.71 -9.17 -49.37
N GLY A 604 -3.33 -9.21 -50.56
CA GLY A 604 -4.65 -9.78 -50.82
C GLY A 604 -4.53 -11.06 -51.60
#